data_AF-A0A920L2N5-F1
#
_entry.id   AF-A0A920L2N5-F1
#
_cell.length_a   1.000
_cell.length_b   1.000
_cell.length_c   1.000
_cell.angle_alpha   90.00
_cell.angle_beta   90.00
_cell.angle_gamma   90.00
#
_symmetry.space_group_name_H-M   'P 1'
#
loop_
_entity.id
_entity.type
_entity.pdbx_description
1 polymer ?
#
loop_
_entity_poly.entity_id
_entity_poly.type
_entity_poly.pdbx_seq_one_letter_code
_entity_poly.pdbx_strand_id
1 'polypeptide(L)'
;MLPESRWNLSAVHNVGDWTILARYMYVGESEYYYGLNDLGNPDITTLDDQSQLDLEFTRDFGNYQITLGAENITDEYPEKDTGVTCCGAIYPEFAPLGFMGAFYYLRVGIDL
;
A
#
# COMPACT_ATOMS: atom_id res chain seq x y z
N MET A 1 -14.75 9.49 -6.08
CA MET A 1 -14.89 8.69 -7.32
C MET A 1 -13.80 7.65 -7.34
N LEU A 2 -14.01 6.55 -8.08
CA LEU A 2 -13.03 5.46 -8.14
C LEU A 2 -11.83 5.86 -9.02
N PRO A 3 -10.63 5.36 -8.71
CA PRO A 3 -9.45 5.59 -9.53
C PRO A 3 -9.62 4.99 -10.94
N GLU A 4 -9.05 5.64 -11.95
CA GLU A 4 -9.18 5.20 -13.35
C GLU A 4 -8.54 3.82 -13.58
N SER A 5 -7.44 3.53 -12.88
CA SER A 5 -6.76 2.24 -12.97
C SER A 5 -6.29 1.73 -11.62
N ARG A 6 -6.29 0.41 -11.48
CA ARG A 6 -5.74 -0.30 -10.33
C ARG A 6 -5.04 -1.57 -10.81
N TRP A 7 -3.79 -1.74 -10.40
CA TRP A 7 -2.96 -2.88 -10.75
C TRP A 7 -2.51 -3.61 -9.48
N ASN A 8 -2.53 -4.93 -9.52
CA ASN A 8 -1.96 -5.79 -8.49
C ASN A 8 -1.15 -6.88 -9.18
N LEU A 9 0.17 -6.75 -9.11
CA LEU A 9 1.12 -7.65 -9.73
C LEU A 9 1.80 -8.44 -8.63
N SER A 10 1.79 -9.76 -8.74
CA SER A 10 2.46 -10.64 -7.79
C SER A 10 3.39 -11.59 -8.53
N ALA A 11 4.61 -11.73 -8.03
CA ALA A 11 5.60 -12.66 -8.52
C ALA A 11 6.10 -13.53 -7.37
N VAL A 12 6.13 -14.85 -7.59
CA VAL A 12 6.71 -15.82 -6.66
C VAL A 12 7.81 -16.57 -7.38
N HIS A 13 9.00 -16.56 -6.80
CA HIS A 13 10.15 -17.29 -7.31
C HIS A 13 10.63 -18.30 -6.27
N ASN A 14 10.62 -19.59 -6.66
CA ASN A 14 11.09 -20.69 -5.83
C ASN A 14 12.46 -21.14 -6.34
N VAL A 15 13.47 -21.15 -5.46
CA VAL A 15 14.84 -21.54 -5.81
C VAL A 15 15.51 -22.29 -4.66
N GLY A 16 15.72 -23.59 -4.86
CA GLY A 16 16.15 -24.48 -3.78
C GLY A 16 15.17 -24.41 -2.61
N ASP A 17 15.68 -24.21 -1.40
CA ASP A 17 14.86 -24.06 -0.19
C ASP A 17 14.41 -22.60 0.07
N TRP A 18 14.52 -21.71 -0.92
CA TRP A 18 14.03 -20.33 -0.83
C TRP A 18 12.74 -20.11 -1.60
N THR A 19 11.84 -19.34 -1.00
CA THR A 19 10.66 -18.75 -1.65
C THR A 19 10.76 -17.23 -1.53
N ILE A 20 10.74 -16.54 -2.67
CA ILE A 20 10.76 -15.08 -2.73
C ILE A 20 9.42 -14.62 -3.30
N LEU A 21 8.74 -13.73 -2.59
CA LEU A 21 7.50 -13.09 -3.03
C LEU A 21 7.74 -11.59 -3.20
N ALA A 22 7.28 -11.07 -4.34
CA ALA A 22 7.17 -9.64 -4.57
C ALA A 22 5.73 -9.31 -4.96
N ARG A 23 5.16 -8.27 -4.35
CA ARG A 23 3.84 -7.74 -4.72
C ARG A 23 3.95 -6.25 -4.97
N TYR A 24 3.53 -5.83 -6.15
CA TYR A 24 3.41 -4.42 -6.51
C TYR A 24 1.94 -4.07 -6.67
N MET A 25 1.50 -3.04 -5.96
CA MET A 25 0.16 -2.48 -6.05
C MET A 25 0.28 -1.05 -6.56
N TYR A 26 -0.58 -0.69 -7.51
CA TYR A 26 -0.70 0.68 -8.00
C TYR A 26 -2.18 1.06 -8.07
N VAL A 27 -2.47 2.28 -7.67
CA VAL A 27 -3.78 2.91 -7.77
C VAL A 27 -3.57 4.27 -8.42
N GLY A 28 -4.20 4.51 -9.57
CA GLY A 28 -4.11 5.80 -10.24
C GLY A 28 -4.82 6.92 -9.48
N GLU A 29 -4.70 8.13 -10.03
CA GLU A 29 -5.38 9.32 -9.52
C GLU A 29 -6.87 9.07 -9.31
N SER A 30 -7.44 9.74 -8.30
CA SER A 30 -8.87 9.65 -8.00
C SER A 30 -9.43 10.99 -7.55
N GLU A 31 -10.67 11.28 -7.89
CA GLU A 31 -11.33 12.50 -7.46
C GLU A 31 -12.11 12.27 -6.16
N TYR A 32 -11.98 13.17 -5.19
CA TYR A 32 -12.75 13.17 -3.95
C TYR A 32 -13.75 14.33 -3.93
N TYR A 33 -15.02 14.03 -3.63
CA TYR A 33 -16.07 15.04 -3.49
C TYR A 33 -16.23 15.40 -2.02
N TYR A 34 -15.97 16.65 -1.66
CA TYR A 34 -16.01 17.15 -0.28
C TYR A 34 -17.33 17.85 0.06
N GLY A 35 -18.15 18.22 -0.93
CA GLY A 35 -19.42 18.92 -0.71
C GLY A 35 -19.67 19.99 -1.76
N LEU A 36 -20.39 21.05 -1.38
CA LEU A 36 -20.52 22.26 -2.19
C LEU A 36 -19.60 23.33 -1.63
N ASN A 37 -18.91 24.06 -2.50
CA ASN A 37 -18.14 25.24 -2.13
C ASN A 37 -19.06 26.45 -1.84
N ASP A 38 -18.47 27.58 -1.43
CA ASP A 38 -19.20 28.81 -1.09
C ASP A 38 -20.07 29.39 -2.23
N LEU A 39 -19.82 28.96 -3.48
CA LEU A 39 -20.59 29.35 -4.67
C LEU A 39 -21.71 28.35 -5.01
N GLY A 40 -21.88 27.29 -4.21
CA GLY A 40 -22.86 26.23 -4.43
C GLY A 40 -22.48 25.23 -5.52
N ASN A 41 -21.22 25.23 -6.00
CA ASN A 41 -20.72 24.27 -6.97
C ASN A 41 -20.09 23.06 -6.26
N PRO A 42 -20.07 21.85 -6.87
CA PRO A 42 -19.34 20.70 -6.35
C PRO A 42 -17.87 21.05 -6.05
N ASP A 43 -17.44 20.75 -4.83
CA ASP A 43 -16.05 20.85 -4.40
C ASP A 43 -15.38 19.49 -4.59
N ILE A 44 -14.51 19.43 -5.59
CA ILE A 44 -13.84 18.21 -6.03
C ILE A 44 -12.34 18.44 -5.99
N THR A 45 -11.64 17.53 -5.33
CA THR A 45 -10.18 17.51 -5.23
C THR A 45 -9.64 16.26 -5.89
N THR A 46 -8.64 16.41 -6.76
CA THR A 46 -7.90 15.27 -7.30
C THR A 46 -6.86 14.82 -6.27
N LEU A 47 -6.80 13.52 -6.02
CA LEU A 47 -5.75 12.87 -5.25
C LEU A 47 -4.77 12.21 -6.22
N ASP A 48 -3.48 12.39 -5.96
CA ASP A 48 -2.41 11.72 -6.70
C ASP A 48 -2.49 10.19 -6.64
N ASP A 49 -1.80 9.55 -7.59
CA ASP A 49 -1.63 8.11 -7.62
C ASP A 49 -0.82 7.59 -6.42
N GLN A 50 -0.99 6.30 -6.11
CA GLN A 50 -0.29 5.62 -5.03
C GLN A 50 0.25 4.29 -5.51
N SER A 51 1.44 3.96 -5.03
CA SER A 51 2.05 2.66 -5.27
C SER A 51 2.62 2.07 -3.99
N GLN A 52 2.68 0.75 -3.94
CA GLN A 52 3.23 0.01 -2.81
C GLN A 52 3.95 -1.24 -3.30
N LEU A 53 5.17 -1.44 -2.80
CA LEU A 53 5.96 -2.64 -3.02
C LEU A 53 6.10 -3.43 -1.73
N ASP A 54 5.66 -4.69 -1.75
CA ASP A 54 5.88 -5.65 -0.68
C ASP A 54 6.92 -6.68 -1.14
N LEU A 55 7.83 -7.06 -0.24
CA LEU A 55 8.81 -8.12 -0.46
C LEU A 55 8.84 -9.10 0.70
N GLU A 56 8.88 -10.39 0.41
CA GLU A 56 9.01 -11.45 1.40
C GLU A 56 10.06 -12.47 0.95
N PHE A 57 10.96 -12.85 1.86
CA PHE A 57 11.96 -13.90 1.67
C PHE A 57 11.74 -14.98 2.72
N THR A 58 11.43 -16.19 2.27
CA THR A 58 11.25 -17.35 3.13
C THR A 58 12.32 -18.39 2.84
N ARG A 59 12.93 -18.92 3.89
CA ARG A 59 13.88 -20.04 3.85
C ARG A 59 13.31 -21.23 4.61
N ASP A 60 13.29 -22.38 3.95
CA ASP A 60 12.93 -23.65 4.54
C ASP A 60 14.17 -24.38 5.08
N PHE A 61 14.05 -24.92 6.30
CA PHE A 61 15.07 -25.73 6.98
C PHE A 61 14.58 -27.17 7.25
N GLY A 62 13.42 -27.55 6.73
CA GLY A 62 12.81 -28.87 6.83
C GLY A 62 11.84 -29.01 8.00
N ASN A 63 12.26 -28.62 9.21
CA ASN A 63 11.42 -28.67 10.41
C ASN A 63 10.91 -27.28 10.87
N TYR A 64 11.46 -26.22 10.30
CA TYR A 64 10.97 -24.86 10.49
C TYR A 64 11.24 -24.01 9.25
N GLN A 65 10.45 -22.96 9.09
CA GLN A 65 10.58 -21.96 8.04
C GLN A 65 10.77 -20.59 8.67
N ILE A 66 11.72 -19.83 8.15
CA ILE A 66 11.95 -18.45 8.57
C ILE A 66 11.62 -17.53 7.41
N THR A 67 10.77 -16.54 7.69
CA THR A 67 10.38 -15.50 6.76
C THR A 67 10.81 -14.14 7.27
N LEU A 68 11.49 -13.37 6.43
CA LEU A 68 11.67 -11.93 6.59
C LEU A 68 10.83 -11.21 5.54
N GLY A 69 9.94 -10.32 5.97
CA GLY A 69 9.07 -9.59 5.06
C GLY A 69 8.99 -8.10 5.37
N ALA A 70 8.64 -7.35 4.34
CA ALA A 70 8.36 -5.92 4.41
C ALA A 70 7.14 -5.61 3.55
N GLU A 71 6.16 -4.92 4.14
CA GLU A 71 5.06 -4.27 3.43
C GLU A 71 5.41 -2.80 3.24
N ASN A 72 5.10 -2.25 2.05
CA ASN A 72 5.49 -0.90 1.69
C ASN A 72 7.00 -0.63 1.90
N ILE A 73 7.85 -1.51 1.37
CA ILE A 73 9.31 -1.47 1.64
C ILE A 73 9.99 -0.16 1.20
N THR A 74 9.36 0.57 0.27
CA THR A 74 9.82 1.86 -0.25
C THR A 74 9.37 3.06 0.61
N ASP A 75 8.61 2.83 1.68
CA ASP A 75 8.10 3.87 2.59
C ASP A 75 7.29 4.95 1.85
N GLU A 76 6.41 4.52 0.95
CA GLU A 76 5.54 5.40 0.18
C GLU A 76 4.37 5.89 1.03
N TYR A 77 3.96 7.14 0.81
CA TYR A 77 2.83 7.76 1.47
C TYR A 77 1.93 8.48 0.46
N PRO A 78 0.64 8.66 0.77
CA PRO A 78 -0.22 9.55 0.00
C PRO A 78 0.32 10.97 -0.04
N GLU A 79 -0.16 11.74 -1.02
CA GLU A 79 0.03 13.19 -1.06
C GLU A 79 -0.44 13.85 0.26
N LYS A 80 0.31 14.86 0.70
CA LYS A 80 0.01 15.65 1.89
C LYS A 80 -0.78 16.89 1.52
N ASP A 81 -1.49 17.45 2.49
CA ASP A 81 -2.12 18.77 2.38
C ASP A 81 -3.07 18.92 1.18
N THR A 82 -3.79 17.85 0.84
CA THR A 82 -4.73 17.79 -0.30
C THR A 82 -5.94 18.72 -0.15
N GLY A 83 -6.07 19.46 0.95
CA GLY A 83 -7.21 20.36 1.21
C GLY A 83 -8.50 19.66 1.66
N VAL A 84 -8.52 18.32 1.60
CA VAL A 84 -9.66 17.46 1.98
C VAL A 84 -9.38 16.64 3.25
N THR A 85 -8.22 16.88 3.88
CA THR A 85 -7.88 16.35 5.21
C THR A 85 -8.51 17.21 6.30
N CYS A 86 -9.08 16.59 7.33
CA CYS A 86 -9.65 17.28 8.48
C CYS A 86 -9.04 16.81 9.81
N CYS A 87 -9.39 17.48 10.91
CA CYS A 87 -9.13 17.00 12.28
C CYS A 87 -7.64 16.72 12.63
N GLY A 88 -6.71 17.41 11.98
CA GLY A 88 -5.26 17.22 12.19
C GLY A 88 -4.65 16.05 11.43
N ALA A 89 -5.40 15.43 10.51
CA ALA A 89 -4.86 14.44 9.58
C ALA A 89 -3.88 15.11 8.60
N ILE A 90 -2.69 14.51 8.46
CA ILE A 90 -1.65 14.95 7.51
C ILE A 90 -1.87 14.31 6.13
N TYR A 91 -2.44 13.10 6.11
CA TYR A 91 -2.73 12.32 4.92
C TYR A 91 -4.25 12.11 4.78
N PRO A 92 -4.78 12.00 3.56
CA PRO A 92 -6.20 11.70 3.33
C PRO A 92 -6.58 10.36 3.93
N GLU A 93 -7.62 10.35 4.78
CA GLU A 93 -8.14 9.14 5.46
C GLU A 93 -8.72 8.11 4.50
N PHE A 94 -9.04 8.53 3.28
CA PHE A 94 -9.57 7.74 2.16
C PHE A 94 -8.49 7.38 1.13
N ALA A 95 -7.21 7.52 1.48
CA ALA A 95 -6.11 7.04 0.66
C ALA A 95 -6.33 5.54 0.31
N PRO A 96 -6.36 5.17 -0.98
CA PRO A 96 -6.74 3.81 -1.40
C PRO A 96 -5.77 2.71 -0.94
N LEU A 97 -4.49 3.02 -0.72
CA LEU A 97 -3.51 2.11 -0.13
C LEU A 97 -3.22 2.41 1.36
N GLY A 98 -4.02 3.30 1.97
CA GLY A 98 -3.80 3.78 3.33
C GLY A 98 -2.65 4.77 3.44
N PHE A 99 -2.18 4.99 4.66
CA PHE A 99 -1.14 5.98 5.01
C PHE A 99 -0.10 5.41 5.98
N MET A 100 0.01 4.08 6.02
CA MET A 100 1.03 3.40 6.81
C MET A 100 2.34 3.34 6.03
N GLY A 101 3.44 3.74 6.69
CA GLY A 101 4.78 3.61 6.13
C GLY A 101 5.26 2.16 6.10
N ALA A 102 6.56 1.99 5.89
CA ALA A 102 7.18 0.68 5.80
C ALA A 102 6.95 -0.16 7.07
N PHE A 103 6.44 -1.38 6.90
CA PHE A 103 6.22 -2.34 7.98
C PHE A 103 7.08 -3.59 7.78
N TYR A 104 8.01 -3.83 8.70
CA TYR A 104 8.93 -4.97 8.66
C TYR A 104 8.54 -6.02 9.68
N TYR A 105 8.60 -7.30 9.28
CA TYR A 105 8.25 -8.41 10.16
C TYR A 105 9.15 -9.63 9.95
N LEU A 106 9.25 -10.43 11.02
CA LEU A 106 9.83 -11.76 11.01
C LEU A 106 8.74 -12.77 11.36
N ARG A 107 8.64 -13.86 10.60
CA ARG A 107 7.71 -14.96 10.86
C ARG A 107 8.49 -16.27 10.94
N VAL A 108 8.14 -17.10 11.92
CA VAL A 108 8.71 -18.45 12.11
C VAL A 108 7.56 -19.45 12.05
N GLY A 109 7.61 -20.34 11.06
CA GLY A 109 6.72 -21.50 10.96
C GLY A 109 7.43 -22.74 11.50
N ILE A 110 6.74 -23.57 12.27
CA ILE A 110 7.27 -24.84 12.80
C ILE A 110 6.29 -25.94 12.39
N ASP A 111 6.82 -27.01 11.77
CA ASP A 111 6.07 -28.25 11.54
C ASP A 111 6.41 -29.25 12.66
N LEU A 112 5.38 -29.66 13.43
CA LEU A 112 5.48 -30.55 14.60
C LEU A 112 5.11 -32.00 14.26
#